data_AF-S3ZDB6-F1
#
_entry.id   AF-S3ZDB6-F1
#
_cell.length_a   1.000
_cell.length_b   1.000
_cell.length_c   1.000
_cell.angle_alpha   90.00
_cell.angle_beta   90.00
_cell.angle_gamma   90.00
#
_symmetry.space_group_name_H-M   'P 1'
#
loop_
_entity.id
_entity.type
_entity.pdbx_description
1 polymer ?
#
loop_
_entity_poly.entity_id
_entity_poly.type
_entity_poly.pdbx_seq_one_letter_code
_entity_poly.pdbx_strand_id
1 'polypeptide(L)' 'MLAELTAGRTNREIAERLYITPRTVGTHIEHILAKLDLPNRAAAAARAAAWGIDPAR' A
#
# COMPACT_ATOMS: atom_id res chain seq x y z
N MET A 1 -3.09 -4.47 -0.12
CA MET A 1 -1.97 -3.51 -0.28
C MET A 1 -2.01 -2.34 0.68
N LEU A 2 -3.15 -1.67 0.91
CA LEU A 2 -3.22 -0.57 1.90
C LEU A 2 -2.69 -0.97 3.29
N ALA A 3 -3.05 -2.16 3.78
CA ALA A 3 -2.49 -2.73 5.01
C ALA A 3 -0.95 -2.81 4.97
N GLU A 4 -0.36 -3.29 3.88
CA GLU A 4 1.09 -3.38 3.78
C GLU A 4 1.79 -2.01 3.77
N LEU A 5 1.11 -0.96 3.31
CA LEU A 5 1.62 0.41 3.34
C LEU A 5 1.65 0.97 4.77
N THR A 6 0.72 0.59 5.66
CA THR A 6 0.76 1.01 7.07
C THR A 6 1.96 0.41 7.80
N ALA A 7 2.39 -0.78 7.41
CA ALA A 7 3.61 -1.41 7.90
C ALA A 7 4.92 -0.83 7.31
N GLY A 8 4.85 0.21 6.47
CA GLY A 8 6.04 0.87 5.90
C GLY A 8 6.81 0.06 4.85
N ARG A 9 6.26 -1.07 4.39
CA ARG A 9 6.96 -2.01 3.49
C ARG A 9 7.21 -1.41 2.10
N THR A 10 8.39 -1.65 1.57
CA THR A 10 8.78 -1.35 0.18
C THR A 10 7.99 -2.19 -0.83
N ASN A 11 7.95 -1.77 -2.10
CA ASN A 11 7.27 -2.55 -3.14
C ASN A 11 7.85 -3.96 -3.29
N ARG A 12 9.14 -4.15 -2.96
CA ARG A 12 9.80 -5.46 -2.99
C ARG A 12 9.31 -6.37 -1.88
N GLU A 13 9.25 -5.88 -0.63
CA GLU A 13 8.75 -6.66 0.50
C GLU A 13 7.26 -7.01 0.34
N ILE A 14 6.46 -6.07 -0.20
CA ILE A 14 5.05 -6.33 -0.52
C ILE A 14 4.91 -7.41 -1.59
N ALA A 15 5.74 -7.33 -2.64
CA ALA A 15 5.77 -8.29 -3.73
C ALA A 15 6.12 -9.70 -3.24
N GLU A 16 7.14 -9.82 -2.39
CA GLU A 16 7.55 -11.08 -1.75
C GLU A 16 6.43 -11.68 -0.91
N ARG A 17 5.71 -10.87 -0.11
CA ARG A 17 4.60 -11.33 0.75
C ARG A 17 3.36 -11.75 -0.04
N LEU A 18 3.11 -11.10 -1.17
CA LEU A 18 1.92 -11.32 -2.00
C LEU A 18 2.18 -12.25 -3.20
N TYR A 19 3.40 -12.79 -3.34
CA TYR A 19 3.81 -13.65 -4.45
C TYR A 19 3.57 -13.04 -5.85
N ILE A 20 3.84 -11.74 -6.00
CA ILE A 20 3.70 -10.99 -7.26
C ILE A 20 4.97 -10.19 -7.56
N THR A 21 5.01 -9.47 -8.68
CA THR A 21 6.18 -8.64 -9.02
C THR A 21 6.14 -7.26 -8.35
N PRO A 22 7.30 -6.63 -8.05
CA PRO A 22 7.36 -5.26 -7.54
C PRO A 22 6.70 -4.22 -8.48
N ARG A 23 6.70 -4.49 -9.80
CA ARG A 23 5.99 -3.67 -10.80
C ARG A 23 4.48 -3.72 -10.59
N THR A 24 3.92 -4.92 -10.40
CA THR A 24 2.50 -5.12 -10.11
C THR A 24 2.10 -4.34 -8.84
N VAL A 25 2.93 -4.36 -7.80
CA VAL A 25 2.74 -3.54 -6.59
C VAL A 25 2.67 -2.05 -6.90
N GLY A 26 3.61 -1.54 -7.72
CA GLY A 26 3.60 -0.14 -8.17
C GLY A 26 2.28 0.26 -8.83
N THR A 27 1.82 -0.52 -9.81
CA THR A 27 0.55 -0.26 -10.52
C THR A 27 -0.65 -0.28 -9.59
N HIS A 28 -0.71 -1.22 -8.63
CA HIS A 28 -1.78 -1.23 -7.65
C HIS A 28 -1.73 0.00 -6.72
N ILE A 29 -0.55 0.44 -6.29
CA ILE A 29 -0.41 1.66 -5.47
C ILE A 29 -0.86 2.89 -6.28
N GLU A 30 -0.45 3.03 -7.54
CA GLU A 30 -0.88 4.11 -8.42
C GLU A 30 -2.41 4.17 -8.55
N HIS A 31 -3.05 3.02 -8.80
CA HIS A 31 -4.52 2.93 -8.86
C HIS A 31 -5.19 3.28 -7.53
N ILE A 32 -4.61 2.88 -6.39
CA ILE A 32 -5.13 3.22 -5.07
C ILE A 32 -5.05 4.74 -4.85
N LEU A 33 -3.92 5.36 -5.18
CA LEU A 33 -3.72 6.80 -5.04
C LEU A 33 -4.72 7.57 -5.90
N ALA A 34 -4.90 7.17 -7.16
CA ALA A 34 -5.87 7.78 -8.06
C ALA A 34 -7.31 7.63 -7.56
N LYS A 35 -7.70 6.45 -7.07
CA LYS A 35 -9.07 6.19 -6.57
C LYS A 35 -9.39 6.95 -5.28
N LEU A 36 -8.38 7.22 -4.47
CA LEU A 36 -8.55 7.87 -3.17
C LEU A 36 -8.18 9.35 -3.19
N ASP A 37 -7.79 9.88 -4.34
CA ASP A 37 -7.29 11.24 -4.54
C ASP A 37 -6.17 11.59 -3.54
N LEU A 38 -5.15 10.72 -3.49
CA LEU A 38 -4.02 10.86 -2.56
C LEU A 38 -2.72 11.18 -3.30
N PRO A 39 -1.90 12.10 -2.78
CA PRO A 39 -0.74 12.61 -3.50
C PRO A 39 0.45 11.63 -3.52
N ASN A 40 0.52 10.70 -2.57
CA ASN A 40 1.63 9.75 -2.46
C ASN A 40 1.31 8.57 -1.54
N ARG A 41 2.19 7.57 -1.56
CA ARG A 41 2.09 6.35 -0.74
C ARG A 41 2.04 6.63 0.78
N ALA A 42 2.70 7.69 1.27
CA ALA A 42 2.70 8.02 2.69
C ALA A 42 1.32 8.53 3.12
N ALA A 43 0.66 9.34 2.27
CA ALA A 43 -0.73 9.74 2.47
C ALA A 43 -1.68 8.53 2.48
N ALA A 44 -1.45 7.55 1.60
CA ALA A 44 -2.21 6.28 1.61
C ALA A 44 -2.01 5.47 2.89
N ALA A 45 -0.76 5.38 3.39
CA ALA A 45 -0.47 4.74 4.67
C ALA A 45 -1.16 5.45 5.84
N ALA A 46 -1.07 6.78 5.92
CA ALA A 46 -1.73 7.56 6.97
C ALA A 46 -3.25 7.40 6.93
N ARG A 47 -3.84 7.43 5.73
CA ARG A 47 -5.29 7.22 5.55
C ARG A 47 -5.73 5.81 5.95
N ALA A 48 -4.98 4.78 5.56
CA ALA A 48 -5.26 3.40 5.94
C ALA A 48 -5.16 3.19 7.45
N ALA A 49 -4.17 3.80 8.11
CA ALA A 49 -4.05 3.77 9.57
C ALA A 49 -5.24 4.44 10.26
N ALA A 50 -5.70 5.60 9.77
CA ALA A 50 -6.89 6.28 10.28
C ALA A 50 -8.17 5.44 10.11
N TRP A 51 -8.23 4.57 9.10
CA TRP A 51 -9.32 3.60 8.90
C TRP A 51 -9.15 2.31 9.73
N GLY A 52 -8.06 2.17 10.48
CA GLY A 52 -7.76 0.97 11.25
C GLY A 52 -7.45 -0.25 10.38
N ILE A 53 -6.91 -0.04 9.17
CA ILE A 53 -6.44 -1.10 8.28
C ILE A 53 -4.98 -1.40 8.63
N ASP A 54 -4.75 -2.56 9.25
CA ASP A 54 -3.44 -3.04 9.68
C ASP A 54 -3.31 -4.53 9.32
N PRO A 55 -2.20 -4.99 8.71
CA PRO A 55 -1.99 -6.39 8.35
C PRO A 55 -1.90 -7.33 9.56
N ALA A 56 -1.77 -6.81 10.78
CA ALA A 56 -1.75 -7.58 12.03
C ALA A 56 -3.07 -7.52 12.82
N ARG A 57 -4.10 -6.84 12.30
CA ARG A 57 -5.41 -6.67 12.94
C ARG A 57 -6.45 -7.68 12.44
#